data_AF-A0A401R4H9-F1
#
_entry.id   AF-A0A401R4H9-F1
#
_cell.length_a   1.000
_cell.length_b   1.000
_cell.length_c   1.000
_cell.angle_alpha   90.00
_cell.angle_beta   90.00
_cell.angle_gamma   90.00
#
_symmetry.space_group_name_H-M   'P 1'
#
loop_
_entity.id
_entity.type
_entity.pdbx_description
1 polymer ?
#
loop_
_entity_poly.entity_id
_entity_poly.type
_entity_poly.pdbx_seq_one_letter_code
_entity_poly.pdbx_strand_id
1 'polypeptide(L)'
;MRRSNGERDLEMCRLYAAGHTLQEIGETFGVTRERVRQIVSNRSDAVSAAEARSARREARAEQLTSQVSEFLVAHREGIVKLAEGGASRSDVEARFALLFPEVAAAVVREAIAEAKVLFDVDVQEFAFSTTAIESAVWYALAREQGLTSNRHGAAQEMDLDVMEEAGQALLREGVEPTVVAEILGLIHAAQELVRSGAQVGISAARYNTRRESVLEELGMESNKGAKPWPPTSQTVMKRLGEGTWAKAQVALGLTPDSRGRPEGLLLFEPRDYPAAVADFLRDAQSAGSPATFEGYASWVQVEERSGRRRPSAESVRLHYRGWTSAKRAAIADGAATPAPRTRERTGTPQAATALHHAQQEIERALVALGELRPADRSTHLERFLTSFMQEFEFRRRGWIRGVVTVDGSAVRRRLADPALRAKHRTALAQRPPAVREVLTDMYLDKLGGGDPRVTDGWVRADVQAELDSVADETILRFTVLREARNYLVHGSKEARGRLEVALEGLAAVDSTFELKQSLTARILLAWLLSNGQRRLQLLLNCVPELWRAMVVGETLLAAAP
;
A
#
# COMPACT_ATOMS: atom_id res chain seq x y z
N MET A 1 46.36 37.94 39.37
CA MET A 1 46.14 38.94 38.31
C MET A 1 44.64 39.07 38.08
N ARG A 2 44.00 40.18 38.48
CA ARG A 2 42.56 40.40 38.26
C ARG A 2 42.36 40.87 36.81
N ARG A 3 41.75 40.04 35.96
CA ARG A 3 41.33 40.45 34.60
C ARG A 3 40.41 41.67 34.68
N SER A 4 40.55 42.60 33.75
CA SER A 4 39.70 43.80 33.75
C SER A 4 38.23 43.41 33.49
N ASN A 5 37.28 44.17 34.02
CA ASN A 5 35.84 43.88 33.82
C ASN A 5 35.47 43.80 32.32
N GLY A 6 36.14 44.58 31.45
CA GLY A 6 35.91 44.53 30.01
C GLY A 6 36.43 43.26 29.31
N GLU A 7 37.54 42.69 29.80
CA GLU A 7 38.08 41.42 29.27
C GLU A 7 37.20 40.24 29.64
N ARG A 8 36.62 40.28 30.85
CA ARG A 8 35.70 39.25 31.35
C ARG A 8 34.40 39.23 30.54
N ASP A 9 33.86 40.40 30.22
CA ASP A 9 32.63 40.52 29.42
C ASP A 9 32.83 40.05 27.97
N LEU A 10 34.01 40.31 27.39
CA LEU A 10 34.40 39.81 26.06
C LEU A 10 34.46 38.28 26.02
N GLU A 11 35.02 37.67 27.06
CA GLU A 11 35.14 36.22 27.14
C GLU A 11 33.77 35.53 27.32
N MET A 12 32.86 36.13 28.11
CA MET A 12 31.48 35.65 28.23
C MET A 12 30.75 35.67 26.87
N CYS A 13 30.96 36.70 26.07
CA CYS A 13 30.36 36.79 24.73
C CYS A 13 30.93 35.74 23.77
N ARG A 14 32.25 35.46 23.83
CA ARG A 14 32.87 34.37 23.06
C ARG A 14 32.32 33.02 23.44
N LEU A 15 32.18 32.73 24.73
CA LEU A 15 31.61 31.46 25.20
C LEU A 15 30.15 31.30 24.77
N TYR A 16 29.37 32.39 24.78
CA TYR A 16 28.01 32.37 24.26
C TYR A 16 27.96 32.11 22.74
N ALA A 17 28.86 32.74 21.97
CA ALA A 17 29.01 32.49 20.54
C ALA A 17 29.44 31.05 20.22
N ALA A 18 30.27 30.45 21.08
CA ALA A 18 30.67 29.04 21.03
C ALA A 18 29.55 28.07 21.48
N GLY A 19 28.39 28.58 21.89
CA GLY A 19 27.22 27.77 22.24
C GLY A 19 27.06 27.46 23.73
N HIS A 20 27.87 28.00 24.63
CA HIS A 20 27.61 27.80 26.06
C HIS A 20 26.29 28.44 26.52
N THR A 21 25.61 27.81 27.47
CA THR A 21 24.38 28.38 28.01
C THR A 21 24.68 29.58 28.92
N LEU A 22 23.75 30.52 29.02
CA LEU A 22 23.87 31.67 29.95
C LEU A 22 24.06 31.22 31.41
N GLN A 23 23.61 30.01 31.74
CA GLN A 23 23.77 29.39 33.05
C GLN A 23 25.20 28.88 33.26
N GLU A 24 25.75 28.11 32.32
CA GLU A 24 27.14 27.61 32.35
C GLU A 24 28.17 28.74 32.39
N ILE A 25 27.92 29.81 31.61
CA ILE A 25 28.76 31.01 31.62
C ILE A 25 28.63 31.69 32.99
N GLY A 26 27.42 31.76 33.55
CA GLY A 26 27.19 32.29 34.88
C GLY A 26 28.00 31.57 35.96
N GLU A 27 27.97 30.24 35.96
CA GLU A 27 28.70 29.38 36.89
C GLU A 27 30.22 29.53 36.72
N THR A 28 30.72 29.50 35.48
CA THR A 28 32.16 29.65 35.15
C THR A 28 32.75 30.94 35.69
N PHE A 29 31.99 32.03 35.62
CA PHE A 29 32.45 33.33 36.07
C PHE A 29 31.92 33.72 37.46
N GLY A 30 31.11 32.92 38.14
CA GLY A 30 30.50 33.29 39.41
C GLY A 30 29.57 34.51 39.33
N VAL A 31 28.77 34.61 38.27
CA VAL A 31 27.73 35.65 38.07
C VAL A 31 26.39 35.02 37.74
N THR A 32 25.31 35.76 37.97
CA THR A 32 23.96 35.26 37.70
C THR A 32 23.68 35.15 36.20
N ARG A 33 22.83 34.20 35.81
CA ARG A 33 22.33 34.05 34.43
C ARG A 33 21.80 35.37 33.84
N GLU A 34 21.06 36.15 34.63
CA GLU A 34 20.51 37.43 34.18
C GLU A 34 21.62 38.45 33.94
N ARG A 35 22.70 38.41 34.73
CA ARG A 35 23.87 39.26 34.50
C ARG A 35 24.57 38.93 33.19
N VAL A 36 24.72 37.63 32.87
CA VAL A 36 25.27 37.19 31.57
C VAL A 36 24.37 37.64 30.42
N ARG A 37 23.03 37.52 30.58
CA ARG A 37 22.06 37.98 29.57
C ARG A 37 22.23 39.45 29.24
N GLN A 38 22.37 40.30 30.27
CA GLN A 38 22.57 41.74 30.11
C GLN A 38 23.91 42.07 29.42
N ILE A 39 24.97 41.35 29.75
CA ILE A 39 26.31 41.54 29.15
C ILE A 39 26.27 41.18 27.66
N VAL A 40 25.65 40.06 27.31
CA VAL A 40 25.52 39.60 25.92
C VAL A 40 24.58 40.52 25.13
N SER A 41 23.47 41.00 25.70
CA SER A 41 22.50 41.84 24.99
C SER A 41 22.96 43.27 24.71
N ASN A 42 23.89 43.80 25.52
CA ASN A 42 24.30 45.20 25.46
C ASN A 42 25.46 45.47 24.47
N ARG A 43 25.96 44.47 23.74
CA ARG A 43 27.02 44.63 22.75
C ARG A 43 26.46 44.62 21.33
N SER A 44 26.97 45.51 20.48
CA SER A 44 26.63 45.61 19.06
C SER A 44 26.98 44.37 18.24
N ASP A 45 27.96 43.59 18.70
CA ASP A 45 28.53 42.43 18.00
C ASP A 45 28.00 41.10 18.56
N ALA A 46 26.85 41.14 19.26
CA ALA A 46 26.29 39.98 19.93
C ALA A 46 25.70 38.98 18.93
N VAL A 47 26.19 37.73 19.00
CA VAL A 47 25.65 36.59 18.23
C VAL A 47 24.18 36.38 18.59
N SER A 48 23.34 36.16 17.58
CA SER A 48 21.91 35.98 17.79
C SER A 48 21.62 34.70 18.58
N ALA A 49 20.51 34.68 19.31
CA ALA A 49 20.07 33.48 20.01
C ALA A 49 19.83 32.28 19.07
N ALA A 50 19.62 32.52 17.77
CA ALA A 50 19.45 31.48 16.76
C ALA A 50 20.81 30.85 16.37
N GLU A 51 21.83 31.67 16.14
CA GLU A 51 23.19 31.22 15.83
C GLU A 51 23.82 30.46 17.00
N ALA A 52 23.68 30.98 18.23
CA ALA A 52 24.14 30.29 19.44
C ALA A 52 23.38 28.96 19.70
N ARG A 53 22.18 28.77 19.15
CA ARG A 53 21.48 27.47 19.16
C ARG A 53 22.00 26.54 18.06
N SER A 54 22.38 27.06 16.90
CA SER A 54 22.95 26.25 15.82
C SER A 54 24.31 25.70 16.22
N ALA A 55 25.21 26.55 16.71
CA ALA A 55 26.53 26.14 17.21
C ALA A 55 26.43 25.06 18.28
N ARG A 56 25.42 25.13 19.18
CA ARG A 56 25.14 24.07 20.17
C ARG A 56 24.71 22.74 19.55
N ARG A 57 23.88 22.78 18.52
CA ARG A 57 23.41 21.56 17.86
C ARG A 57 24.55 20.90 17.11
N GLU A 58 25.37 21.69 16.42
CA GLU A 58 26.57 21.25 15.72
C GLU A 58 27.58 20.63 16.71
N ALA A 59 27.92 21.33 17.79
CA ALA A 59 28.83 20.81 18.81
C ALA A 59 28.31 19.53 19.49
N ARG A 60 27.00 19.42 19.76
CA ARG A 60 26.40 18.19 20.31
C ARG A 60 26.38 17.05 19.30
N ALA A 61 26.15 17.35 18.03
CA ALA A 61 26.20 16.35 16.97
C ALA A 61 27.63 15.82 16.80
N GLU A 62 28.62 16.71 16.78
CA GLU A 62 30.05 16.35 16.75
C GLU A 62 30.43 15.51 17.98
N GLN A 63 30.03 15.93 19.18
CA GLN A 63 30.28 15.18 20.41
C GLN A 63 29.63 13.79 20.37
N LEU A 64 28.40 13.68 19.88
CA LEU A 64 27.71 12.40 19.71
C LEU A 64 28.45 11.51 18.71
N THR A 65 28.85 12.05 17.56
CA THR A 65 29.62 11.32 16.55
C THR A 65 30.97 10.84 17.11
N SER A 66 31.69 11.66 17.87
CA SER A 66 32.92 11.24 18.56
C SER A 66 32.66 10.10 19.55
N GLN A 67 31.63 10.22 20.40
CA GLN A 67 31.28 9.18 21.37
C GLN A 67 30.85 7.87 20.70
N VAL A 68 30.09 7.95 19.60
CA VAL A 68 29.70 6.78 18.80
C VAL A 68 30.92 6.10 18.20
N SER A 69 31.84 6.88 17.63
CA SER A 69 33.09 6.35 17.05
C SER A 69 33.97 5.69 18.12
N GLU A 70 34.15 6.32 19.28
CA GLU A 70 34.94 5.77 20.39
C GLU A 70 34.33 4.47 20.92
N PHE A 71 33.01 4.45 21.15
CA PHE A 71 32.30 3.26 21.60
C PHE A 71 32.41 2.13 20.57
N LEU A 72 32.24 2.44 19.28
CA LEU A 72 32.34 1.45 18.22
C LEU A 72 33.75 0.86 18.16
N VAL A 73 34.80 1.67 18.23
CA VAL A 73 36.19 1.17 18.27
C VAL A 73 36.42 0.23 19.44
N ALA A 74 35.90 0.55 20.62
CA ALA A 74 36.07 -0.26 21.82
C ALA A 74 35.27 -1.59 21.79
N HIS A 75 34.07 -1.59 21.20
CA HIS A 75 33.11 -2.69 21.37
C HIS A 75 32.71 -3.42 20.09
N ARG A 76 33.23 -3.03 18.91
CA ARG A 76 32.87 -3.64 17.62
C ARG A 76 33.05 -5.15 17.58
N GLU A 77 34.16 -5.66 18.12
CA GLU A 77 34.41 -7.11 18.13
C GLU A 77 33.35 -7.86 18.96
N GLY A 78 32.94 -7.30 20.10
CA GLY A 78 31.87 -7.87 20.92
C GLY A 78 30.51 -7.84 20.23
N ILE A 79 30.18 -6.74 19.54
CA ILE A 79 28.95 -6.60 18.76
C ILE A 79 28.90 -7.66 17.63
N VAL A 80 30.01 -7.84 16.90
CA VAL A 80 30.12 -8.85 15.83
C VAL A 80 29.95 -10.27 16.38
N LYS A 81 30.67 -10.62 17.46
CA LYS A 81 30.57 -11.94 18.09
C LYS A 81 29.16 -12.26 18.58
N LEU A 82 28.46 -11.27 19.13
CA LEU A 82 27.07 -11.44 19.57
C LEU A 82 26.13 -11.67 18.40
N ALA A 83 26.30 -10.94 17.30
CA ALA A 83 25.50 -11.15 16.10
C ALA A 83 25.79 -12.50 15.43
N GLU A 84 27.07 -12.91 15.32
CA GLU A 84 27.47 -14.24 14.84
C GLU A 84 26.94 -15.37 15.74
N GLY A 85 26.76 -15.09 17.04
CA GLY A 85 26.14 -15.98 18.01
C GLY A 85 24.60 -15.99 17.99
N GLY A 86 23.98 -15.29 17.03
CA GLY A 86 22.53 -15.23 16.84
C GLY A 86 21.77 -14.32 17.80
N ALA A 87 22.46 -13.37 18.45
CA ALA A 87 21.78 -12.38 19.28
C ALA A 87 21.01 -11.37 18.41
N SER A 88 19.82 -11.00 18.87
CA SER A 88 19.05 -9.95 18.21
C SER A 88 19.63 -8.57 18.49
N ARG A 89 19.30 -7.59 17.64
CA ARG A 89 19.75 -6.20 17.84
C ARG A 89 19.24 -5.62 19.16
N SER A 90 18.00 -5.90 19.54
CA SER A 90 17.37 -5.49 20.81
C SER A 90 18.10 -6.07 22.01
N ASP A 91 18.46 -7.36 21.96
CA ASP A 91 19.22 -8.02 23.04
C ASP A 91 20.60 -7.41 23.22
N VAL A 92 21.25 -7.07 22.11
CA VAL A 92 22.58 -6.43 22.11
C VAL A 92 22.47 -5.02 22.67
N GLU A 93 21.51 -4.21 22.22
CA GLU A 93 21.25 -2.87 22.77
C GLU A 93 20.96 -2.93 24.29
N ALA A 94 20.10 -3.84 24.74
CA ALA A 94 19.76 -4.03 26.14
C ALA A 94 20.96 -4.50 26.99
N ARG A 95 21.76 -5.43 26.46
CA ARG A 95 22.96 -5.95 27.14
C ARG A 95 24.02 -4.87 27.30
N PHE A 96 24.27 -4.05 26.29
CA PHE A 96 25.23 -2.95 26.40
C PHE A 96 24.72 -1.82 27.31
N ALA A 97 23.43 -1.49 27.26
CA ALA A 97 22.84 -0.53 28.19
C ALA A 97 22.91 -0.98 29.66
N LEU A 98 22.81 -2.29 29.91
CA LEU A 98 22.92 -2.87 31.25
C LEU A 98 24.36 -2.91 31.78
N LEU A 99 25.32 -3.25 30.91
CA LEU A 99 26.72 -3.44 31.30
C LEU A 99 27.53 -2.13 31.30
N PHE A 100 27.08 -1.12 30.56
CA PHE A 100 27.74 0.19 30.44
C PHE A 100 26.74 1.33 30.71
N PRO A 101 26.18 1.43 31.93
CA PRO A 101 25.16 2.43 32.27
C PRO A 101 25.66 3.89 32.16
N GLU A 102 26.97 4.10 32.18
CA GLU A 102 27.62 5.40 31.96
C GLU A 102 27.54 5.87 30.50
N VAL A 103 27.30 4.97 29.55
CA VAL A 103 27.15 5.32 28.13
C VAL A 103 25.69 5.63 27.84
N ALA A 104 25.44 6.80 27.24
CA ALA A 104 24.09 7.19 26.86
C ALA A 104 23.48 6.18 25.86
N ALA A 105 22.24 5.75 26.09
CA ALA A 105 21.57 4.77 25.23
C ALA A 105 21.52 5.16 23.74
N ALA A 106 21.50 6.47 23.44
CA ALA A 106 21.59 6.98 22.07
C ALA A 106 22.94 6.65 21.40
N VAL A 107 24.05 6.75 22.14
CA VAL A 107 25.39 6.39 21.65
C VAL A 107 25.46 4.89 21.34
N VAL A 108 24.95 4.04 22.24
CA VAL A 108 24.91 2.58 22.06
C VAL A 108 24.12 2.20 20.80
N ARG A 109 22.92 2.76 20.63
CA ARG A 109 22.04 2.48 19.50
C ARG A 109 22.66 2.89 18.16
N GLU A 110 23.21 4.09 18.09
CA GLU A 110 23.82 4.60 16.85
C GLU A 110 25.12 3.85 16.52
N ALA A 111 25.95 3.51 17.52
CA ALA A 111 27.14 2.71 17.30
C ALA A 111 26.83 1.29 16.80
N ILE A 112 25.80 0.64 17.36
CA ILE A 112 25.34 -0.67 16.87
C ILE A 112 24.81 -0.58 15.43
N ALA A 113 24.14 0.53 15.06
CA ALA A 113 23.72 0.77 13.68
C ALA A 113 24.91 0.95 12.74
N GLU A 114 25.93 1.72 13.16
CA GLU A 114 27.12 2.03 12.38
C GLU A 114 28.11 0.86 12.27
N ALA A 115 28.01 -0.12 13.17
CA ALA A 115 28.78 -1.37 13.09
C ALA A 115 28.52 -2.16 11.79
N LYS A 116 27.38 -1.92 11.12
CA LYS A 116 26.94 -2.57 9.87
C LYS A 116 26.94 -4.11 9.96
N VAL A 117 26.63 -4.62 11.15
CA VAL A 117 26.54 -6.05 11.44
C VAL A 117 25.10 -6.51 11.20
N LEU A 118 24.95 -7.70 10.62
CA LEU A 118 23.65 -8.35 10.43
C LEU A 118 23.29 -9.10 11.72
N PHE A 119 22.23 -8.67 12.40
CA PHE A 119 21.69 -9.36 13.57
C PHE A 119 20.58 -10.32 13.17
N ASP A 120 20.40 -11.38 13.94
CA ASP A 120 19.23 -12.23 13.82
C ASP A 120 17.97 -11.44 14.20
N VAL A 121 16.88 -11.74 13.50
CA VAL A 121 15.60 -11.07 13.72
C VAL A 121 14.98 -11.60 15.01
N ASP A 122 14.80 -10.71 15.96
CA ASP A 122 14.10 -10.98 17.22
C ASP A 122 12.70 -11.56 16.93
N VAL A 123 12.41 -12.73 17.49
CA VAL A 123 11.08 -13.35 17.45
C VAL A 123 10.06 -12.53 18.28
N GLN A 124 10.50 -11.51 19.03
CA GLN A 124 9.65 -10.51 19.68
C GLN A 124 9.19 -9.34 18.76
N GLU A 125 9.13 -9.50 17.44
CA GLU A 125 8.61 -8.45 16.53
C GLU A 125 7.10 -8.15 16.71
N PHE A 126 6.38 -8.86 17.59
CA PHE A 126 4.93 -8.72 17.77
C PHE A 126 4.57 -8.36 19.21
N ALA A 127 3.80 -7.28 19.38
CA ALA A 127 3.34 -6.82 20.70
C ALA A 127 2.43 -7.83 21.42
N PHE A 128 1.92 -8.84 20.70
CA PHE A 128 1.08 -9.90 21.22
C PHE A 128 1.52 -11.24 20.65
N SER A 129 1.51 -12.27 21.50
CA SER A 129 1.60 -13.66 21.09
C SER A 129 0.38 -14.07 20.26
N THR A 130 0.48 -15.19 19.55
CA THR A 130 -0.65 -15.74 18.78
C THR A 130 -1.85 -16.01 19.69
N THR A 131 -1.64 -16.64 20.84
CA THR A 131 -2.69 -16.96 21.82
C THR A 131 -3.37 -15.71 22.39
N ALA A 132 -2.62 -14.63 22.61
CA ALA A 132 -3.19 -13.35 23.04
C ALA A 132 -4.03 -12.68 21.93
N ILE A 133 -3.67 -12.87 20.65
CA ILE A 133 -4.45 -12.39 19.50
C ILE A 133 -5.73 -13.23 19.34
N GLU A 134 -5.65 -14.55 19.50
CA GLU A 134 -6.81 -15.45 19.45
C GLU A 134 -7.81 -15.12 20.56
N SER A 135 -7.32 -14.94 21.78
CA SER A 135 -8.10 -14.58 22.96
C SER A 135 -8.90 -13.29 22.78
N ALA A 136 -8.35 -12.32 22.05
CA ALA A 136 -9.06 -11.09 21.70
C ALA A 136 -10.27 -11.33 20.79
N VAL A 137 -10.16 -12.24 19.82
CA VAL A 137 -11.28 -12.60 18.94
C VAL A 137 -12.36 -13.33 19.74
N TRP A 138 -11.96 -14.26 20.62
CA TRP A 138 -12.86 -14.96 21.53
C TRP A 138 -13.61 -14.00 22.47
N TYR A 139 -12.90 -13.04 23.06
CA TYR A 139 -13.50 -12.04 23.92
C TYR A 139 -14.50 -11.14 23.17
N ALA A 140 -14.13 -10.66 21.98
CA ALA A 140 -15.03 -9.87 21.14
C ALA A 140 -16.28 -10.66 20.73
N LEU A 141 -16.15 -11.96 20.44
CA LEU A 141 -17.27 -12.85 20.15
C LEU A 141 -18.17 -13.04 21.38
N ALA A 142 -17.60 -13.23 22.58
CA ALA A 142 -18.37 -13.37 23.81
C ALA A 142 -19.26 -12.14 24.06
N ARG A 143 -18.68 -10.94 23.88
CA ARG A 143 -19.42 -9.68 23.98
C ARG A 143 -20.48 -9.53 22.90
N GLU A 144 -20.19 -9.99 21.69
CA GLU A 144 -21.13 -9.94 20.57
C GLU A 144 -22.38 -10.79 20.79
N GLN A 145 -22.19 -11.99 21.35
CA GLN A 145 -23.27 -12.92 21.64
C GLN A 145 -23.96 -12.62 22.98
N GLY A 146 -23.49 -11.60 23.72
CA GLY A 146 -24.05 -11.23 25.02
C GLY A 146 -23.85 -12.32 26.08
N LEU A 147 -22.75 -13.07 26.02
CA LEU A 147 -22.47 -14.14 26.97
C LEU A 147 -22.14 -13.59 28.35
N THR A 148 -22.37 -14.42 29.37
CA THR A 148 -21.97 -14.16 30.75
C THR A 148 -20.67 -14.88 31.09
N SER A 149 -19.82 -14.25 31.91
CA SER A 149 -18.53 -14.82 32.31
C SER A 149 -18.70 -16.15 33.08
N ASN A 150 -18.09 -17.23 32.59
CA ASN A 150 -18.07 -18.54 33.25
C ASN A 150 -16.69 -18.77 33.90
N ARG A 151 -16.42 -18.10 35.03
CA ARG A 151 -15.12 -18.20 35.72
C ARG A 151 -14.84 -19.59 36.30
N HIS A 152 -15.89 -20.30 36.72
CA HIS A 152 -15.75 -21.63 37.30
C HIS A 152 -15.36 -22.66 36.22
N GLY A 153 -16.02 -22.63 35.06
CA GLY A 153 -15.63 -23.45 33.91
C GLY A 153 -14.23 -23.12 33.41
N ALA A 154 -13.89 -21.81 33.34
CA ALA A 154 -12.55 -21.39 32.95
C ALA A 154 -11.47 -21.97 33.88
N ALA A 155 -11.70 -21.98 35.20
CA ALA A 155 -10.74 -22.54 36.16
C ALA A 155 -10.57 -24.07 36.06
N GLN A 156 -11.53 -24.79 35.47
CA GLN A 156 -11.51 -26.26 35.36
C GLN A 156 -11.02 -26.77 34.01
N GLU A 157 -11.32 -26.03 32.93
CA GLU A 157 -11.21 -26.53 31.56
C GLU A 157 -10.40 -25.63 30.62
N MET A 158 -10.12 -24.37 30.99
CA MET A 158 -9.37 -23.46 30.12
C MET A 158 -7.91 -23.90 30.04
N ASP A 159 -7.36 -23.83 28.84
CA ASP A 159 -5.94 -24.10 28.61
C ASP A 159 -5.06 -23.10 29.39
N LEU A 160 -4.06 -23.62 30.09
CA LEU A 160 -3.17 -22.83 30.95
C LEU A 160 -2.36 -21.80 30.15
N ASP A 161 -1.98 -22.12 28.92
CA ASP A 161 -1.23 -21.21 28.05
C ASP A 161 -2.11 -20.03 27.63
N VAL A 162 -3.42 -20.26 27.41
CA VAL A 162 -4.38 -19.19 27.12
C VAL A 162 -4.60 -18.32 28.35
N MET A 163 -4.73 -18.92 29.54
CA MET A 163 -4.85 -18.18 30.81
C MET A 163 -3.62 -17.32 31.07
N GLU A 164 -2.41 -17.86 30.86
CA GLU A 164 -1.16 -17.16 31.09
C GLU A 164 -0.93 -16.05 30.07
N GLU A 165 -1.02 -16.34 28.77
CA GLU A 165 -0.68 -15.37 27.72
C GLU A 165 -1.70 -14.22 27.63
N ALA A 166 -3.00 -14.52 27.70
CA ALA A 166 -4.03 -13.48 27.69
C ALA A 166 -4.06 -12.70 29.00
N GLY A 167 -3.88 -13.39 30.14
CA GLY A 167 -3.81 -12.77 31.46
C GLY A 167 -2.61 -11.82 31.57
N GLN A 168 -1.42 -12.25 31.15
CA GLN A 168 -0.23 -11.40 31.14
C GLN A 168 -0.36 -10.22 30.19
N ALA A 169 -0.98 -10.40 29.02
CA ALA A 169 -1.22 -9.29 28.09
C ALA A 169 -2.09 -8.19 28.74
N LEU A 170 -3.14 -8.57 29.48
CA LEU A 170 -4.02 -7.63 30.18
C LEU A 170 -3.36 -6.98 31.40
N LEU A 171 -2.65 -7.76 32.21
CA LEU A 171 -1.94 -7.24 33.40
C LEU A 171 -0.83 -6.25 33.02
N ARG A 172 -0.14 -6.48 31.89
CA ARG A 172 0.88 -5.55 31.36
C ARG A 172 0.30 -4.18 31.00
N GLU A 173 -0.96 -4.13 30.57
CA GLU A 173 -1.68 -2.90 30.26
C GLU A 173 -2.33 -2.28 31.50
N GLY A 174 -2.09 -2.82 32.70
CA GLY A 174 -2.59 -2.29 33.97
C GLY A 174 -4.04 -2.65 34.30
N VAL A 175 -4.60 -3.70 33.67
CA VAL A 175 -5.98 -4.15 33.97
C VAL A 175 -6.05 -4.83 35.33
N GLU A 176 -7.05 -4.47 36.14
CA GLU A 176 -7.27 -5.04 37.47
C GLU A 176 -7.49 -6.56 37.42
N PRO A 177 -6.88 -7.36 38.32
CA PRO A 177 -6.96 -8.83 38.29
C PRO A 177 -8.40 -9.40 38.29
N THR A 178 -9.33 -8.72 38.95
CA THR A 178 -10.76 -9.11 38.96
C THR A 178 -11.40 -8.99 37.58
N VAL A 179 -11.04 -7.94 36.83
CA VAL A 179 -11.50 -7.72 35.45
C VAL A 179 -10.81 -8.70 34.50
N VAL A 180 -9.52 -9.00 34.72
CA VAL A 180 -8.82 -10.07 33.96
C VAL A 180 -9.54 -11.41 34.11
N ALA A 181 -9.92 -11.78 35.34
CA ALA A 181 -10.68 -13.01 35.58
C ALA A 181 -12.06 -13.00 34.89
N GLU A 182 -12.73 -11.85 34.80
CA GLU A 182 -13.99 -11.70 34.05
C GLU A 182 -13.81 -11.94 32.56
N ILE A 183 -12.77 -11.35 31.97
CA ILE A 183 -12.44 -11.49 30.55
C ILE A 183 -12.09 -12.94 30.21
N LEU A 184 -11.26 -13.60 31.03
CA LEU A 184 -10.93 -15.02 30.85
C LEU A 184 -12.18 -15.91 30.93
N GLY A 185 -13.09 -15.64 31.87
CA GLY A 185 -14.36 -16.35 31.96
C GLY A 185 -15.29 -16.12 30.76
N LEU A 186 -15.22 -14.96 30.09
CA LEU A 186 -15.96 -14.68 28.85
C LEU A 186 -15.33 -15.37 27.63
N ILE A 187 -14.00 -15.37 27.54
CA ILE A 187 -13.26 -16.13 26.51
C ILE A 187 -13.65 -17.60 26.57
N HIS A 188 -13.61 -18.19 27.77
CA HIS A 188 -14.00 -19.58 27.98
C HIS A 188 -15.46 -19.86 27.57
N ALA A 189 -16.40 -18.98 27.96
CA ALA A 189 -17.80 -19.12 27.59
C ALA A 189 -18.02 -19.11 26.06
N ALA A 190 -17.26 -18.28 25.32
CA ALA A 190 -17.33 -18.27 23.85
C ALA A 190 -16.73 -19.54 23.22
N GLN A 191 -15.63 -20.06 23.78
CA GLN A 191 -15.04 -21.33 23.34
C GLN A 191 -15.99 -22.51 23.63
N GLU A 192 -16.69 -22.49 24.76
CA GLU A 192 -17.71 -23.49 25.13
C GLU A 192 -18.90 -23.45 24.16
N LEU A 193 -19.40 -22.25 23.84
CA LEU A 193 -20.47 -22.07 22.86
C LEU A 193 -20.12 -22.71 21.50
N VAL A 194 -18.90 -22.51 21.01
CA VAL A 194 -18.45 -23.10 19.74
C VAL A 194 -18.24 -24.61 19.86
N ARG A 195 -17.64 -25.10 20.97
CA ARG A 195 -17.51 -26.54 21.26
C ARG A 195 -18.87 -27.25 21.31
N SER A 196 -19.93 -26.57 21.76
CA SER A 196 -21.30 -27.10 21.78
C SER A 196 -21.96 -27.20 20.39
N GLY A 197 -21.26 -26.76 19.33
CA GLY A 197 -21.68 -26.88 17.94
C GLY A 197 -22.37 -25.64 17.36
N ALA A 198 -22.40 -24.52 18.10
CA ALA A 198 -23.00 -23.28 17.60
C ALA A 198 -22.21 -22.70 16.42
N GLN A 199 -22.91 -22.43 15.31
CA GLN A 199 -22.32 -21.80 14.11
C GLN A 199 -22.33 -20.28 14.28
N VAL A 200 -21.35 -19.75 15.01
CA VAL A 200 -21.24 -18.33 15.35
C VAL A 200 -19.97 -17.70 14.77
N GLY A 201 -20.06 -16.41 14.50
CA GLY A 201 -18.94 -15.60 14.00
C GLY A 201 -19.17 -14.12 14.23
N ILE A 202 -18.14 -13.32 13.96
CA ILE A 202 -18.12 -11.87 14.10
C ILE A 202 -17.40 -11.28 12.89
N SER A 203 -17.96 -10.27 12.23
CA SER A 203 -17.31 -9.64 11.08
C SER A 203 -16.17 -8.71 11.53
N ALA A 204 -15.21 -8.42 10.65
CA ALA A 204 -14.08 -7.53 10.97
C ALA A 204 -14.54 -6.13 11.44
N ALA A 205 -15.62 -5.61 10.84
CA ALA A 205 -16.21 -4.34 11.23
C ALA A 205 -16.81 -4.40 12.64
N ARG A 206 -17.59 -5.44 12.95
CA ARG A 206 -18.18 -5.63 14.29
C ARG A 206 -17.11 -5.88 15.35
N TYR A 207 -16.04 -6.63 15.01
CA TYR A 207 -14.88 -6.78 15.87
C TYR A 207 -14.23 -5.43 16.20
N ASN A 208 -14.02 -4.56 15.21
CA ASN A 208 -13.45 -3.23 15.45
C ASN A 208 -14.37 -2.36 16.33
N THR A 209 -15.69 -2.41 16.12
CA THR A 209 -16.66 -1.70 17.00
C THR A 209 -16.60 -2.22 18.44
N ARG A 210 -16.52 -3.54 18.65
CA ARG A 210 -16.36 -4.12 19.99
C ARG A 210 -15.02 -3.74 20.59
N ARG A 211 -13.96 -3.74 19.80
CA ARG A 211 -12.62 -3.32 20.21
C ARG A 211 -12.63 -1.88 20.75
N GLU A 212 -13.26 -0.95 20.06
CA GLU A 212 -13.36 0.45 20.50
C GLU A 212 -14.04 0.55 21.87
N SER A 213 -15.19 -0.12 22.05
CA SER A 213 -15.88 -0.19 23.35
C SER A 213 -15.03 -0.82 24.46
N VAL A 214 -14.24 -1.86 24.16
CA VAL A 214 -13.32 -2.47 25.14
C VAL A 214 -12.23 -1.49 25.57
N LEU A 215 -11.63 -0.75 24.63
CA LEU A 215 -10.59 0.22 24.95
C LEU A 215 -11.11 1.35 25.85
N GLU A 216 -12.30 1.86 25.55
CA GLU A 216 -12.95 2.88 26.36
C GLU A 216 -13.25 2.39 27.79
N GLU A 217 -13.81 1.19 27.93
CA GLU A 217 -14.14 0.59 29.23
C GLU A 217 -12.92 0.31 30.11
N LEU A 218 -11.80 -0.09 29.50
CA LEU A 218 -10.55 -0.38 30.21
C LEU A 218 -9.69 0.87 30.43
N GLY A 219 -10.14 2.05 30.00
CA GLY A 219 -9.38 3.31 30.13
C GLY A 219 -8.09 3.31 29.31
N MET A 220 -8.02 2.52 28.24
CA MET A 220 -6.83 2.39 27.41
C MET A 220 -6.87 3.39 26.26
N GLU A 221 -6.15 4.51 26.40
CA GLU A 221 -6.00 5.47 25.32
C GLU A 221 -5.08 4.94 24.22
N SER A 222 -5.56 4.96 22.97
CA SER A 222 -4.74 4.69 21.78
C SER A 222 -3.79 5.86 21.49
N ASN A 223 -2.80 6.07 22.36
CA ASN A 223 -1.74 7.06 22.15
C ASN A 223 -0.81 6.63 21.00
N LYS A 224 -0.22 7.62 20.32
CA LYS A 224 0.63 7.40 19.14
C LYS A 224 1.88 6.58 19.52
N GLY A 225 1.87 5.29 19.22
CA GLY A 225 2.95 4.34 19.53
C GLY A 225 2.57 3.23 20.51
N ALA A 226 1.45 3.35 21.24
CA ALA A 226 0.91 2.27 22.06
C ALA A 226 0.21 1.23 21.17
N LYS A 227 0.37 -0.06 21.49
CA LYS A 227 -0.32 -1.17 20.84
C LYS A 227 -1.23 -1.85 21.87
N PRO A 228 -2.34 -1.23 22.32
CA PRO A 228 -3.14 -1.74 23.42
C PRO A 228 -3.94 -2.98 22.99
N TRP A 229 -4.09 -3.94 23.89
CA TRP A 229 -4.95 -5.12 23.69
C TRP A 229 -6.42 -4.72 23.83
N PRO A 230 -7.38 -5.25 23.04
CA PRO A 230 -7.24 -6.22 21.94
C PRO A 230 -6.44 -5.70 20.72
N PRO A 231 -5.78 -6.52 19.90
CA PRO A 231 -5.17 -6.05 18.65
C PRO A 231 -6.20 -5.58 17.59
N THR A 232 -5.78 -4.85 16.57
CA THR A 232 -6.67 -4.45 15.46
C THR A 232 -7.06 -5.63 14.56
N SER A 233 -8.17 -5.52 13.81
CA SER A 233 -8.54 -6.56 12.84
C SER A 233 -7.49 -6.80 11.76
N GLN A 234 -6.70 -5.78 11.39
CA GLN A 234 -5.57 -5.93 10.47
C GLN A 234 -4.49 -6.84 11.05
N THR A 235 -4.20 -6.72 12.35
CA THR A 235 -3.26 -7.60 13.06
C THR A 235 -3.79 -9.02 13.11
N VAL A 236 -5.07 -9.21 13.45
CA VAL A 236 -5.73 -10.53 13.47
C VAL A 236 -5.68 -11.18 12.07
N MET A 237 -6.04 -10.46 11.01
CA MET A 237 -5.99 -10.99 9.64
C MET A 237 -4.58 -11.39 9.23
N LYS A 238 -3.58 -10.54 9.51
CA LYS A 238 -2.18 -10.81 9.14
C LYS A 238 -1.60 -12.02 9.90
N ARG A 239 -2.02 -12.23 11.15
CA ARG A 239 -1.41 -13.20 12.07
C ARG A 239 -2.15 -14.54 12.12
N LEU A 240 -3.47 -14.53 12.04
CA LEU A 240 -4.31 -15.73 12.14
C LEU A 240 -4.94 -16.14 10.80
N GLY A 241 -5.09 -15.22 9.85
CA GLY A 241 -5.93 -15.41 8.66
C GLY A 241 -5.23 -15.24 7.32
N GLU A 242 -3.89 -15.31 7.28
CA GLU A 242 -3.11 -15.16 6.05
C GLU A 242 -3.48 -13.91 5.22
N GLY A 243 -3.84 -12.82 5.90
CA GLY A 243 -4.27 -11.57 5.28
C GLY A 243 -5.78 -11.41 5.09
N THR A 244 -6.61 -12.37 5.53
CA THR A 244 -8.08 -12.29 5.41
C THR A 244 -8.78 -12.59 6.73
N TRP A 245 -9.94 -11.95 6.96
CA TRP A 245 -10.72 -12.15 8.18
C TRP A 245 -11.42 -13.51 8.22
N ALA A 246 -11.95 -13.95 7.08
CA ALA A 246 -12.64 -15.23 6.97
C ALA A 246 -11.72 -16.40 7.37
N LYS A 247 -10.47 -16.43 6.90
CA LYS A 247 -9.50 -17.45 7.32
C LYS A 247 -9.14 -17.36 8.80
N ALA A 248 -9.05 -16.15 9.37
CA ALA A 248 -8.80 -15.99 10.81
C ALA A 248 -9.95 -16.58 11.64
N GLN A 249 -11.19 -16.40 11.19
CA GLN A 249 -12.36 -17.02 11.83
C GLN A 249 -12.34 -18.55 11.69
N VAL A 250 -12.05 -19.08 10.50
CA VAL A 250 -11.97 -20.54 10.27
C VAL A 250 -10.85 -21.16 11.09
N ALA A 251 -9.69 -20.52 11.21
CA ALA A 251 -8.57 -21.00 12.03
C ALA A 251 -8.96 -21.14 13.51
N LEU A 252 -9.92 -20.33 13.98
CA LEU A 252 -10.48 -20.36 15.33
C LEU A 252 -11.71 -21.26 15.46
N GLY A 253 -12.10 -21.99 14.42
CA GLY A 253 -13.32 -22.82 14.41
C GLY A 253 -14.62 -22.02 14.36
N LEU A 254 -14.58 -20.73 14.00
CA LEU A 254 -15.73 -19.85 13.86
C LEU A 254 -16.29 -19.90 12.42
N THR A 255 -17.58 -19.62 12.28
CA THR A 255 -18.25 -19.56 10.98
C THR A 255 -18.13 -18.14 10.40
N PRO A 256 -17.47 -17.93 9.25
CA PRO A 256 -17.42 -16.61 8.60
C PRO A 256 -18.81 -16.14 8.16
N ASP A 257 -19.07 -14.84 8.23
CA ASP A 257 -20.33 -14.29 7.75
C ASP A 257 -20.43 -14.45 6.22
N SER A 258 -21.49 -15.13 5.76
CA SER A 258 -21.79 -15.43 4.35
C SER A 258 -22.01 -14.19 3.47
N ARG A 259 -22.04 -12.99 4.07
CA ARG A 259 -22.18 -11.69 3.37
C ARG A 259 -20.86 -11.13 2.82
N GLY A 260 -19.74 -11.82 3.05
CA GLY A 260 -18.47 -11.50 2.41
C GLY A 260 -18.41 -11.92 0.94
N ARG A 261 -17.55 -11.25 0.15
CA ARG A 261 -17.23 -11.66 -1.24
C ARG A 261 -16.84 -13.15 -1.24
N PRO A 262 -17.45 -14.00 -2.09
CA PRO A 262 -17.08 -15.40 -2.16
C PRO A 262 -15.58 -15.53 -2.45
N GLU A 263 -14.91 -16.42 -1.72
CA GLU A 263 -13.51 -16.78 -1.98
C GLU A 263 -13.42 -17.34 -3.40
N GLY A 264 -12.76 -16.58 -4.27
CA GLY A 264 -12.48 -17.00 -5.63
C GLY A 264 -11.54 -18.19 -5.59
N LEU A 265 -11.88 -19.23 -6.35
CA LEU A 265 -11.08 -20.43 -6.58
C LEU A 265 -9.58 -20.10 -6.72
N LEU A 266 -8.72 -20.91 -6.09
CA LEU A 266 -7.26 -20.87 -6.19
C LEU A 266 -6.82 -20.65 -7.65
N LEU A 267 -6.25 -19.47 -7.94
CA LEU A 267 -5.89 -19.01 -9.29
C LEU A 267 -4.74 -19.82 -9.93
N PHE A 268 -3.93 -20.51 -9.11
CA PHE A 268 -2.75 -21.26 -9.55
C PHE A 268 -2.61 -22.56 -8.75
N GLU A 269 -2.35 -23.68 -9.44
CA GLU A 269 -2.06 -24.97 -8.84
C GLU A 269 -0.60 -25.03 -8.35
N PRO A 270 -0.24 -25.90 -7.39
CA PRO A 270 1.14 -26.02 -6.87
C PRO A 270 2.22 -26.22 -7.94
N ARG A 271 1.88 -26.85 -9.08
CA ARG A 271 2.78 -27.06 -10.22
C ARG A 271 3.06 -25.80 -11.05
N ASP A 272 2.25 -24.76 -10.92
CA ASP A 272 2.42 -23.50 -11.66
C ASP A 272 3.56 -22.65 -11.09
N TYR A 273 3.86 -22.84 -9.79
CA TYR A 273 4.92 -22.15 -9.06
C TYR A 273 6.34 -22.54 -9.53
N PRO A 274 6.74 -23.83 -9.59
CA PRO A 274 8.06 -24.20 -10.08
C PRO A 274 8.20 -23.91 -11.59
N ALA A 275 7.13 -24.12 -12.36
CA ALA A 275 7.12 -23.86 -13.80
C ALA A 275 7.36 -22.37 -14.13
N ALA A 276 6.70 -21.45 -13.40
CA ALA A 276 6.89 -20.01 -13.62
C ALA A 276 8.30 -19.53 -13.25
N VAL A 277 8.88 -20.06 -12.18
CA VAL A 277 10.27 -19.74 -11.79
C VAL A 277 11.27 -20.30 -12.80
N ALA A 278 11.06 -21.51 -13.30
CA ALA A 278 11.91 -22.10 -14.34
C ALA A 278 11.83 -21.36 -15.69
N ASP A 279 10.65 -20.85 -16.06
CA ASP A 279 10.47 -20.00 -17.24
C ASP A 279 11.25 -18.68 -17.10
N PHE A 280 11.16 -18.01 -15.94
CA PHE A 280 11.93 -16.79 -15.68
C PHE A 280 13.44 -17.02 -15.67
N LEU A 281 13.93 -18.12 -15.07
CA LEU A 281 15.36 -18.41 -15.03
C LEU A 281 15.96 -18.57 -16.43
N ARG A 282 15.20 -19.16 -17.36
CA ARG A 282 15.60 -19.26 -18.78
C ARG A 282 15.56 -17.91 -19.48
N ASP A 283 14.54 -17.09 -19.22
CA ASP A 283 14.41 -15.74 -19.78
C ASP A 283 15.60 -14.86 -19.33
N ALA A 284 15.89 -14.83 -18.03
CA ALA A 284 17.02 -14.10 -17.44
C ALA A 284 18.38 -14.57 -18.00
N GLN A 285 18.56 -15.87 -18.20
CA GLN A 285 19.78 -16.42 -18.81
C GLN A 285 19.92 -16.00 -20.29
N SER A 286 18.83 -16.03 -21.06
CA SER A 286 18.83 -15.62 -22.47
C SER A 286 19.04 -14.11 -22.66
N ALA A 287 18.59 -13.31 -21.69
CA ALA A 287 18.74 -11.86 -21.66
C ALA A 287 20.03 -11.38 -20.97
N GLY A 288 20.88 -12.29 -20.48
CA GLY A 288 22.13 -11.95 -19.77
C GLY A 288 21.93 -11.16 -18.48
N SER A 289 20.76 -11.28 -17.85
CA SER A 289 20.35 -10.50 -16.67
C SER A 289 20.36 -11.34 -15.38
N PRO A 290 20.62 -10.74 -14.20
CA PRO A 290 20.66 -11.49 -12.95
C PRO A 290 19.24 -11.94 -12.52
N ALA A 291 19.12 -13.22 -12.13
CA ALA A 291 17.86 -13.83 -11.66
C ALA A 291 17.51 -13.41 -10.21
N THR A 292 17.13 -12.15 -10.05
CA THR A 292 16.72 -11.52 -8.79
C THR A 292 15.20 -11.62 -8.56
N PHE A 293 14.78 -11.43 -7.32
CA PHE A 293 13.36 -11.41 -6.94
C PHE A 293 12.59 -10.27 -7.63
N GLU A 294 13.19 -9.08 -7.68
CA GLU A 294 12.65 -7.91 -8.35
C GLU A 294 12.60 -8.09 -9.88
N GLY A 295 13.58 -8.81 -10.44
CA GLY A 295 13.57 -9.24 -11.84
C GLY A 295 12.39 -10.17 -12.14
N TYR A 296 12.08 -11.12 -11.25
CA TYR A 296 10.91 -12.00 -11.38
C TYR A 296 9.60 -11.22 -11.29
N ALA A 297 9.46 -10.29 -10.34
CA ALA A 297 8.28 -9.45 -10.21
C ALA A 297 8.04 -8.61 -11.48
N SER A 298 9.10 -8.02 -12.02
CA SER A 298 9.08 -7.25 -13.27
C SER A 298 8.71 -8.12 -14.47
N TRP A 299 9.25 -9.34 -14.55
CA TRP A 299 8.94 -10.31 -15.60
C TRP A 299 7.49 -10.81 -15.53
N VAL A 300 6.97 -11.11 -14.34
CA VAL A 300 5.55 -11.48 -14.14
C VAL A 300 4.63 -10.35 -14.59
N GLN A 301 4.98 -9.09 -14.33
CA GLN A 301 4.22 -7.95 -14.85
C GLN A 301 4.27 -7.88 -16.39
N VAL A 302 5.39 -8.24 -17.02
CA VAL A 302 5.50 -8.32 -18.50
C VAL A 302 4.67 -9.48 -19.06
N GLU A 303 4.67 -10.63 -18.39
CA GLU A 303 3.85 -11.80 -18.73
C GLU A 303 2.35 -11.49 -18.58
N GLU A 304 1.96 -10.85 -17.48
CA GLU A 304 0.57 -10.45 -17.21
C GLU A 304 0.11 -9.39 -18.21
N ARG A 305 0.96 -8.41 -18.54
CA ARG A 305 0.75 -7.47 -19.65
C ARG A 305 0.61 -8.18 -21.01
N SER A 306 1.25 -9.34 -21.15
CA SER A 306 1.15 -10.23 -22.31
C SER A 306 0.00 -11.25 -22.19
N GLY A 307 -0.93 -11.09 -21.25
CA GLY A 307 -2.09 -11.97 -21.05
C GLY A 307 -1.76 -13.37 -20.53
N ARG A 308 -0.53 -13.62 -20.10
CA ARG A 308 -0.11 -14.87 -19.45
C ARG A 308 -0.06 -14.63 -17.94
N ARG A 309 -1.03 -15.18 -17.21
CA ARG A 309 -1.02 -15.08 -15.75
C ARG A 309 0.04 -16.04 -15.19
N ARG A 310 0.88 -15.52 -14.30
CA ARG A 310 1.89 -16.27 -13.55
C ARG A 310 1.68 -16.00 -12.06
N PRO A 311 2.07 -16.92 -11.16
CA PRO A 311 2.11 -16.63 -9.74
C PRO A 311 2.93 -15.36 -9.46
N SER A 312 2.40 -14.48 -8.60
CA SER A 312 3.11 -13.24 -8.24
C SER A 312 4.42 -13.55 -7.50
N ALA A 313 5.36 -12.61 -7.49
CA ALA A 313 6.61 -12.76 -6.75
C ALA A 313 6.35 -13.03 -5.26
N GLU A 314 5.35 -12.36 -4.70
CA GLU A 314 4.88 -12.51 -3.33
C GLU A 314 4.27 -13.91 -3.11
N SER A 315 3.48 -14.42 -4.06
CA SER A 315 2.92 -15.78 -4.01
C SER A 315 4.01 -16.84 -4.10
N VAL A 316 5.03 -16.68 -4.95
CA VAL A 316 6.18 -17.58 -5.03
C VAL A 316 7.01 -17.55 -3.75
N ARG A 317 7.22 -16.37 -3.17
CA ARG A 317 7.93 -16.21 -1.91
C ARG A 317 7.18 -16.84 -0.75
N LEU A 318 5.86 -16.73 -0.73
CA LEU A 318 4.99 -17.37 0.26
C LEU A 318 4.99 -18.89 0.12
N HIS A 319 4.91 -19.39 -1.12
CA HIS A 319 4.88 -20.83 -1.42
C HIS A 319 6.20 -21.53 -1.06
N TYR A 320 7.35 -20.93 -1.40
CA TYR A 320 8.67 -21.53 -1.16
C TYR A 320 9.41 -20.99 0.07
N ARG A 321 8.78 -20.08 0.83
CA ARG A 321 9.36 -19.41 1.99
C ARG A 321 10.70 -18.74 1.69
N GLY A 322 10.86 -18.20 0.47
CA GLY A 322 12.06 -17.48 0.04
C GLY A 322 12.44 -17.67 -1.43
N TRP A 323 13.04 -16.63 -2.02
CA TRP A 323 13.43 -16.62 -3.44
C TRP A 323 14.53 -17.64 -3.78
N THR A 324 15.50 -17.84 -2.87
CA THR A 324 16.56 -18.82 -3.07
C THR A 324 16.02 -20.25 -3.05
N SER A 325 15.04 -20.54 -2.18
CA SER A 325 14.34 -21.82 -2.14
C SER A 325 13.52 -22.07 -3.41
N ALA A 326 12.84 -21.05 -3.92
CA ALA A 326 12.11 -21.11 -5.18
C ALA A 326 13.03 -21.45 -6.37
N LYS A 327 14.22 -20.82 -6.45
CA LYS A 327 15.20 -21.13 -7.50
C LYS A 327 15.75 -22.55 -7.40
N ARG A 328 16.05 -23.04 -6.18
CA ARG A 328 16.51 -24.42 -5.97
C ARG A 328 15.45 -25.44 -6.36
N ALA A 329 14.18 -25.20 -5.98
CA ALA A 329 13.06 -26.06 -6.35
C ALA A 329 12.85 -26.10 -7.88
N ALA A 330 12.89 -24.95 -8.55
CA ALA A 330 12.76 -24.87 -10.01
C ALA A 330 13.92 -25.54 -10.77
N ILE A 331 15.15 -25.52 -10.23
CA ILE A 331 16.31 -26.21 -10.81
C ILE A 331 16.20 -27.73 -10.59
N ALA A 332 15.70 -28.17 -9.42
CA ALA A 332 15.46 -29.58 -9.11
C ALA A 332 14.33 -30.18 -9.97
N ASP A 333 13.26 -29.41 -10.21
CA ASP A 333 12.11 -29.82 -11.03
C ASP A 333 12.37 -29.67 -12.55
N GLY A 334 13.31 -28.80 -12.95
CA GLY A 334 13.64 -28.47 -14.34
C GLY A 334 14.28 -29.59 -15.17
N ALA A 335 14.48 -30.78 -14.60
CA ALA A 335 14.87 -31.98 -15.33
C ALA A 335 13.69 -32.69 -16.03
N ALA A 336 12.45 -32.28 -15.76
CA ALA A 336 11.24 -32.81 -16.42
C ALA A 336 10.69 -31.84 -17.48
N THR A 337 10.46 -32.39 -18.68
CA THR A 337 9.91 -31.76 -19.89
C THR A 337 8.67 -30.87 -19.64
N PRO A 338 8.49 -29.76 -20.39
CA PRO A 338 7.40 -28.80 -20.15
C PRO A 338 6.01 -29.44 -20.22
N ALA A 339 5.20 -29.20 -19.17
CA ALA A 339 3.81 -29.59 -19.12
C ALA A 339 2.96 -28.77 -20.12
N PRO A 340 1.89 -29.36 -20.68
CA PRO A 340 1.03 -28.69 -21.64
C PRO A 340 0.21 -27.59 -20.98
N ARG A 341 0.15 -26.46 -21.68
CA ARG A 341 -0.70 -25.29 -21.40
C ARG A 341 -2.14 -25.73 -21.09
N THR A 342 -2.58 -25.57 -19.85
CA THR A 342 -3.95 -25.82 -19.36
C THR A 342 -4.23 -24.81 -18.25
N ARG A 343 -5.36 -24.12 -18.10
CA ARG A 343 -6.72 -24.15 -18.70
C ARG A 343 -7.29 -22.72 -18.69
N GLU A 344 -8.04 -22.37 -19.72
CA GLU A 344 -9.06 -21.31 -19.67
C GLU A 344 -10.15 -21.73 -18.66
N ARG A 345 -10.39 -20.95 -17.60
CA ARG A 345 -11.66 -21.00 -16.84
C ARG A 345 -11.88 -19.71 -16.02
N THR A 346 -12.81 -18.90 -16.52
CA THR A 346 -13.72 -17.97 -15.81
C THR A 346 -13.15 -17.22 -14.60
N GLY A 347 -12.18 -16.35 -14.84
CA GLY A 347 -11.86 -15.27 -13.90
C GLY A 347 -13.00 -14.24 -13.86
N THR A 348 -13.09 -13.46 -12.77
CA THR A 348 -13.96 -12.29 -12.71
C THR A 348 -13.80 -11.45 -13.99
N PRO A 349 -14.90 -11.01 -14.65
CA PRO A 349 -14.82 -10.27 -15.91
C PRO A 349 -13.87 -9.06 -15.78
N GLN A 350 -13.01 -8.86 -16.79
CA GLN A 350 -11.91 -7.88 -16.73
C GLN A 350 -12.47 -6.46 -16.57
N ALA A 351 -13.60 -6.16 -17.21
CA ALA A 351 -14.30 -4.89 -17.08
C ALA A 351 -14.91 -4.69 -15.69
N ALA A 352 -15.37 -5.76 -15.02
CA ALA A 352 -15.98 -5.63 -13.69
C ALA A 352 -14.95 -5.24 -12.63
N THR A 353 -13.74 -5.80 -12.75
CA THR A 353 -12.60 -5.40 -11.92
C THR A 353 -12.21 -3.96 -12.21
N ALA A 354 -12.13 -3.57 -13.49
CA ALA A 354 -11.78 -2.21 -13.90
C ALA A 354 -12.81 -1.16 -13.44
N LEU A 355 -14.11 -1.48 -13.50
CA LEU A 355 -15.20 -0.64 -12.99
C LEU A 355 -15.01 -0.33 -11.50
N HIS A 356 -14.82 -1.38 -10.69
CA HIS A 356 -14.68 -1.23 -9.24
C HIS A 356 -13.45 -0.39 -8.87
N HIS A 357 -12.31 -0.66 -9.51
CA HIS A 357 -11.10 0.14 -9.32
C HIS A 357 -11.32 1.61 -9.69
N ALA A 358 -11.95 1.89 -10.83
CA ALA A 358 -12.22 3.25 -11.27
C ALA A 358 -13.10 4.01 -10.27
N GLN A 359 -14.16 3.37 -9.75
CA GLN A 359 -15.03 3.97 -8.74
C GLN A 359 -14.28 4.31 -7.44
N GLN A 360 -13.47 3.37 -6.94
CA GLN A 360 -12.67 3.59 -5.73
C GLN A 360 -11.58 4.65 -5.91
N GLU A 361 -10.97 4.74 -7.10
CA GLU A 361 -9.98 5.78 -7.38
C GLU A 361 -10.60 7.17 -7.48
N ILE A 362 -11.76 7.30 -8.15
CA ILE A 362 -12.52 8.54 -8.20
C ILE A 362 -12.90 9.01 -6.79
N GLU A 363 -13.50 8.11 -5.99
CA GLU A 363 -13.93 8.44 -4.62
C GLU A 363 -12.75 8.90 -3.76
N ARG A 364 -11.65 8.13 -3.74
CA ARG A 364 -10.45 8.48 -2.99
C ARG A 364 -9.86 9.81 -3.44
N ALA A 365 -9.82 10.07 -4.75
CA ALA A 365 -9.26 11.31 -5.29
C ALA A 365 -10.11 12.54 -4.92
N LEU A 366 -11.45 12.43 -5.02
CA LEU A 366 -12.35 13.53 -4.66
C LEU A 366 -12.29 13.85 -3.16
N VAL A 367 -12.24 12.81 -2.30
CA VAL A 367 -12.05 12.99 -0.84
C VAL A 367 -10.70 13.67 -0.55
N ALA A 368 -9.61 13.15 -1.12
CA ALA A 368 -8.28 13.72 -0.94
C ALA A 368 -8.21 15.20 -1.39
N LEU A 369 -8.82 15.54 -2.54
CA LEU A 369 -8.89 16.92 -3.01
C LEU A 369 -9.70 17.84 -2.08
N GLY A 370 -10.70 17.31 -1.38
CA GLY A 370 -11.46 18.03 -0.35
C GLY A 370 -10.61 18.39 0.87
N GLU A 371 -9.76 17.47 1.32
CA GLU A 371 -8.92 17.60 2.52
C GLU A 371 -7.63 18.40 2.28
N LEU A 372 -7.12 18.42 1.05
CA LEU A 372 -5.88 19.10 0.71
C LEU A 372 -5.99 20.62 0.80
N ARG A 373 -4.87 21.28 1.16
CA ARG A 373 -4.73 22.73 1.12
C ARG A 373 -4.88 23.25 -0.32
N PRO A 374 -5.46 24.44 -0.53
CA PRO A 374 -5.69 24.98 -1.89
C PRO A 374 -4.45 24.99 -2.79
N ALA A 375 -3.26 25.25 -2.23
CA ALA A 375 -1.99 25.27 -2.97
C ALA A 375 -1.57 23.89 -3.52
N ASP A 376 -1.98 22.80 -2.87
CA ASP A 376 -1.56 21.44 -3.20
C ASP A 376 -2.54 20.73 -4.16
N ARG A 377 -3.78 21.25 -4.28
CA ARG A 377 -4.87 20.62 -5.04
C ARG A 377 -4.58 20.48 -6.53
N SER A 378 -4.04 21.52 -7.18
CA SER A 378 -3.76 21.49 -8.62
C SER A 378 -2.73 20.42 -8.99
N THR A 379 -1.64 20.33 -8.22
CA THR A 379 -0.60 19.32 -8.42
C THR A 379 -1.13 17.91 -8.19
N HIS A 380 -1.98 17.71 -7.17
CA HIS A 380 -2.60 16.42 -6.91
C HIS A 380 -3.55 16.02 -8.04
N LEU A 381 -4.40 16.95 -8.49
CA LEU A 381 -5.35 16.72 -9.58
C LEU A 381 -4.63 16.38 -10.89
N GLU A 382 -3.56 17.09 -11.23
CA GLU A 382 -2.77 16.83 -12.44
C GLU A 382 -2.21 15.40 -12.47
N ARG A 383 -1.61 14.97 -11.36
CA ARG A 383 -1.08 13.60 -11.22
C ARG A 383 -2.20 12.58 -11.34
N PHE A 384 -3.31 12.80 -10.63
CA PHE A 384 -4.46 11.92 -10.65
C PHE A 384 -5.04 11.77 -12.06
N LEU A 385 -5.35 12.86 -12.76
CA LEU A 385 -5.92 12.80 -14.11
C LEU A 385 -4.98 12.09 -15.09
N THR A 386 -3.67 12.34 -14.97
CA THR A 386 -2.67 11.70 -15.82
C THR A 386 -2.62 10.19 -15.61
N SER A 387 -2.54 9.74 -14.36
CA SER A 387 -2.47 8.30 -14.04
C SER A 387 -3.79 7.59 -14.30
N PHE A 388 -4.91 8.21 -13.91
CA PHE A 388 -6.24 7.63 -14.01
C PHE A 388 -6.64 7.36 -15.47
N MET A 389 -6.44 8.33 -16.37
CA MET A 389 -6.77 8.15 -17.78
C MET A 389 -5.82 7.18 -18.49
N GLN A 390 -4.53 7.18 -18.11
CA GLN A 390 -3.58 6.20 -18.63
C GLN A 390 -3.97 4.77 -18.22
N GLU A 391 -4.42 4.58 -16.99
CA GLU A 391 -4.89 3.29 -16.49
C GLU A 391 -6.16 2.84 -17.21
N PHE A 392 -7.11 3.75 -17.46
CA PHE A 392 -8.29 3.45 -18.27
C PHE A 392 -7.92 2.94 -19.66
N GLU A 393 -7.08 3.66 -20.40
CA GLU A 393 -6.67 3.27 -21.75
C GLU A 393 -5.96 1.92 -21.76
N PHE A 394 -5.03 1.71 -20.82
CA PHE A 394 -4.33 0.44 -20.66
C PHE A 394 -5.31 -0.72 -20.44
N ARG A 395 -6.25 -0.58 -19.49
CA ARG A 395 -7.25 -1.62 -19.20
C ARG A 395 -8.18 -1.84 -20.38
N ARG A 396 -8.62 -0.78 -21.07
CA ARG A 396 -9.48 -0.88 -22.26
C ARG A 396 -8.80 -1.69 -23.37
N ARG A 397 -7.51 -1.45 -23.63
CA ARG A 397 -6.75 -2.24 -24.61
C ARG A 397 -6.71 -3.71 -24.22
N GLY A 398 -6.47 -3.98 -22.95
CA GLY A 398 -6.52 -5.33 -22.39
C GLY A 398 -7.89 -5.99 -22.61
N TRP A 399 -8.96 -5.26 -22.31
CA TRP A 399 -10.34 -5.71 -22.47
C TRP A 399 -10.66 -6.10 -23.91
N ILE A 400 -10.37 -5.23 -24.89
CA ILE A 400 -10.62 -5.52 -26.32
C ILE A 400 -9.86 -6.80 -26.73
N ARG A 401 -8.60 -6.93 -26.34
CA ARG A 401 -7.80 -8.13 -26.65
C ARG A 401 -8.36 -9.39 -26.00
N GLY A 402 -8.81 -9.29 -24.76
CA GLY A 402 -9.46 -10.37 -24.02
C GLY A 402 -10.73 -10.83 -24.72
N VAL A 403 -11.63 -9.89 -25.03
CA VAL A 403 -12.86 -10.15 -25.77
C VAL A 403 -12.60 -10.83 -27.11
N VAL A 404 -11.66 -10.32 -27.91
CA VAL A 404 -11.32 -10.91 -29.21
C VAL A 404 -10.72 -12.31 -29.09
N THR A 405 -10.01 -12.58 -27.99
CA THR A 405 -9.39 -13.88 -27.74
C THR A 405 -10.43 -14.92 -27.33
N VAL A 406 -11.42 -14.54 -26.51
CA VAL A 406 -12.51 -15.41 -26.08
C VAL A 406 -13.51 -15.66 -27.21
N ASP A 407 -13.74 -14.66 -28.07
CA ASP A 407 -14.64 -14.79 -29.20
C ASP A 407 -14.00 -15.51 -30.40
N GLY A 408 -14.23 -16.82 -30.48
CA GLY A 408 -13.74 -17.67 -31.58
C GLY A 408 -14.21 -17.26 -32.99
N SER A 409 -15.19 -16.36 -33.10
CA SER A 409 -15.68 -15.84 -34.38
C SER A 409 -15.13 -14.45 -34.74
N ALA A 410 -14.42 -13.77 -33.84
CA ALA A 410 -13.91 -12.41 -34.05
C ALA A 410 -12.98 -12.29 -35.27
N VAL A 411 -12.01 -13.20 -35.42
CA VAL A 411 -11.09 -13.21 -36.58
C VAL A 411 -11.86 -13.44 -37.89
N ARG A 412 -12.85 -14.34 -37.87
CA ARG A 412 -13.68 -14.63 -39.05
C ARG A 412 -14.50 -13.41 -39.47
N ARG A 413 -15.13 -12.72 -38.51
CA ARG A 413 -15.85 -11.47 -38.77
C ARG A 413 -14.93 -10.39 -39.33
N ARG A 414 -13.73 -10.23 -38.75
CA ARG A 414 -12.76 -9.24 -39.25
C ARG A 414 -12.29 -9.54 -40.68
N LEU A 415 -12.01 -10.80 -41.01
CA LEU A 415 -11.61 -11.20 -42.37
C LEU A 415 -12.72 -10.99 -43.41
N ALA A 416 -13.98 -11.01 -42.99
CA ALA A 416 -15.14 -10.74 -43.85
C ALA A 416 -15.31 -9.25 -44.17
N ASP A 417 -14.68 -8.34 -43.43
CA ASP A 417 -14.77 -6.91 -43.71
C ASP A 417 -13.97 -6.55 -44.99
N PRO A 418 -14.61 -6.00 -46.04
CA PRO A 418 -13.92 -5.54 -47.24
C PRO A 418 -12.94 -4.39 -46.96
N ALA A 419 -13.15 -3.59 -45.92
CA ALA A 419 -12.28 -2.46 -45.56
C ALA A 419 -11.00 -2.87 -44.80
N LEU A 420 -10.84 -4.16 -44.46
CA LEU A 420 -9.65 -4.65 -43.77
C LEU A 420 -8.39 -4.49 -44.62
N ARG A 421 -7.42 -3.73 -44.10
CA ARG A 421 -6.10 -3.51 -44.74
C ARG A 421 -5.43 -4.83 -45.12
N ALA A 422 -4.83 -4.88 -46.31
CA ALA A 422 -4.17 -6.07 -46.84
C ALA A 422 -3.14 -6.68 -45.87
N LYS A 423 -2.31 -5.84 -45.22
CA LYS A 423 -1.35 -6.30 -44.19
C LYS A 423 -2.02 -7.03 -43.03
N HIS A 424 -3.13 -6.49 -42.52
CA HIS A 424 -3.88 -7.11 -41.42
C HIS A 424 -4.57 -8.40 -41.89
N ARG A 425 -5.11 -8.41 -43.11
CA ARG A 425 -5.70 -9.60 -43.73
C ARG A 425 -4.68 -10.74 -43.82
N THR A 426 -3.46 -10.46 -44.25
CA THR A 426 -2.37 -11.44 -44.30
C THR A 426 -2.02 -11.98 -42.90
N ALA A 427 -1.90 -11.11 -41.90
CA ALA A 427 -1.60 -11.52 -40.51
C ALA A 427 -2.71 -12.40 -39.90
N LEU A 428 -3.98 -12.09 -40.18
CA LEU A 428 -5.13 -12.85 -39.68
C LEU A 428 -5.40 -14.15 -40.44
N ALA A 429 -4.89 -14.30 -41.66
CA ALA A 429 -5.01 -15.52 -42.44
C ALA A 429 -4.02 -16.63 -42.04
N GLN A 430 -3.03 -16.32 -41.19
CA GLN A 430 -2.05 -17.29 -40.68
C GLN A 430 -2.69 -18.32 -39.74
N ARG A 431 -2.02 -19.46 -39.53
CA ARG A 431 -2.42 -20.50 -38.57
C ARG A 431 -1.28 -20.76 -37.56
N PRO A 432 -1.42 -20.35 -36.28
CA PRO A 432 -2.54 -19.59 -35.70
C PRO A 432 -2.58 -18.13 -36.19
N PRO A 433 -3.75 -17.45 -36.16
CA PRO A 433 -3.87 -16.07 -36.60
C PRO A 433 -3.07 -15.12 -35.69
N ALA A 434 -2.30 -14.21 -36.28
CA ALA A 434 -1.43 -13.28 -35.57
C ALA A 434 -2.21 -12.05 -35.05
N VAL A 435 -3.24 -12.27 -34.22
CA VAL A 435 -4.17 -11.23 -33.73
C VAL A 435 -3.44 -10.08 -33.03
N ARG A 436 -2.38 -10.38 -32.27
CA ARG A 436 -1.60 -9.37 -31.53
C ARG A 436 -0.81 -8.43 -32.43
N GLU A 437 -0.43 -8.88 -33.63
CA GLU A 437 0.26 -8.04 -34.62
C GLU A 437 -0.68 -7.01 -35.25
N VAL A 438 -1.99 -7.27 -35.20
CA VAL A 438 -3.03 -6.34 -35.68
C VAL A 438 -3.51 -5.44 -34.55
N LEU A 439 -3.86 -6.01 -33.40
CA LEU A 439 -4.35 -5.29 -32.21
C LEU A 439 -3.21 -4.67 -31.37
N THR A 440 -2.36 -3.89 -32.03
CA THR A 440 -1.30 -3.10 -31.37
C THR A 440 -1.89 -2.00 -30.49
N ASP A 441 -1.14 -1.51 -29.49
CA ASP A 441 -1.58 -0.37 -28.67
C ASP A 441 -1.90 0.85 -29.52
N MET A 442 -1.00 1.19 -30.46
CA MET A 442 -1.19 2.31 -31.38
C MET A 442 -2.45 2.16 -32.25
N TYR A 443 -2.78 0.94 -32.67
CA TYR A 443 -4.01 0.69 -33.43
C TYR A 443 -5.24 0.97 -32.55
N LEU A 444 -5.29 0.40 -31.35
CA LEU A 444 -6.41 0.54 -30.42
C LEU A 444 -6.61 1.99 -29.93
N ASP A 445 -5.53 2.75 -29.78
CA ASP A 445 -5.58 4.17 -29.37
C ASP A 445 -6.10 5.09 -30.47
N LYS A 446 -5.91 4.71 -31.74
CA LYS A 446 -6.36 5.47 -32.93
C LYS A 446 -7.76 5.07 -33.41
N LEU A 447 -8.33 3.99 -32.88
CA LEU A 447 -9.67 3.53 -33.24
C LEU A 447 -10.71 4.62 -32.97
N GLY A 448 -11.57 4.89 -33.96
CA GLY A 448 -12.66 5.86 -33.83
C GLY A 448 -12.22 7.27 -33.45
N GLY A 449 -10.96 7.66 -33.76
CA GLY A 449 -10.40 8.93 -33.30
C GLY A 449 -10.22 9.01 -31.78
N GLY A 450 -10.34 7.89 -31.07
CA GLY A 450 -10.34 7.84 -29.62
C GLY A 450 -11.64 7.44 -28.95
N ASP A 451 -12.74 7.35 -29.70
CA ASP A 451 -14.02 6.97 -29.14
C ASP A 451 -13.91 5.55 -28.54
N PRO A 452 -14.14 5.40 -27.23
CA PRO A 452 -13.97 4.12 -26.55
C PRO A 452 -14.98 3.06 -27.02
N ARG A 453 -16.11 3.46 -27.61
CA ARG A 453 -17.16 2.58 -28.15
C ARG A 453 -16.75 1.90 -29.45
N VAL A 454 -15.88 2.53 -30.24
CA VAL A 454 -15.53 2.03 -31.57
C VAL A 454 -14.56 0.86 -31.46
N THR A 455 -14.99 -0.31 -31.94
CA THR A 455 -14.19 -1.55 -31.92
C THR A 455 -13.78 -2.04 -33.32
N ASP A 456 -14.09 -1.31 -34.40
CA ASP A 456 -13.70 -1.67 -35.79
C ASP A 456 -14.12 -3.10 -36.20
N GLY A 457 -15.31 -3.52 -35.74
CA GLY A 457 -15.90 -4.82 -36.05
C GLY A 457 -15.26 -6.01 -35.35
N TRP A 458 -14.39 -5.77 -34.36
CA TRP A 458 -13.73 -6.83 -33.60
C TRP A 458 -14.68 -7.55 -32.64
N VAL A 459 -15.65 -6.85 -32.07
CA VAL A 459 -16.64 -7.43 -31.15
C VAL A 459 -17.91 -7.87 -31.89
N ARG A 460 -18.76 -8.66 -31.23
CA ARG A 460 -20.07 -9.07 -31.78
C ARG A 460 -21.02 -7.87 -31.84
N ALA A 461 -22.04 -7.97 -32.70
CA ALA A 461 -23.01 -6.90 -32.90
C ALA A 461 -23.81 -6.56 -31.63
N ASP A 462 -24.14 -7.54 -30.79
CA ASP A 462 -24.80 -7.34 -29.51
C ASP A 462 -23.90 -6.63 -28.49
N VAL A 463 -22.63 -7.03 -28.39
CA VAL A 463 -21.63 -6.32 -27.57
C VAL A 463 -21.42 -4.90 -28.08
N GLN A 464 -21.37 -4.69 -29.40
CA GLN A 464 -21.23 -3.37 -29.99
C GLN A 464 -22.46 -2.50 -29.70
N ALA A 465 -23.67 -3.05 -29.76
CA ALA A 465 -24.90 -2.33 -29.44
C ALA A 465 -24.93 -1.83 -27.97
N GLU A 466 -24.39 -2.61 -27.03
CA GLU A 466 -24.24 -2.16 -25.64
C GLU A 466 -23.26 -1.00 -25.51
N LEU A 467 -22.14 -1.03 -26.23
CA LEU A 467 -21.19 0.10 -26.27
C LEU A 467 -21.82 1.34 -26.91
N ASP A 468 -22.58 1.15 -27.99
CA ASP A 468 -23.26 2.23 -28.72
C ASP A 468 -24.42 2.83 -27.91
N SER A 469 -24.95 2.12 -26.91
CA SER A 469 -25.97 2.63 -25.99
C SER A 469 -25.45 3.71 -25.03
N VAL A 470 -24.12 3.82 -24.89
CA VAL A 470 -23.50 4.88 -24.09
C VAL A 470 -23.76 6.23 -24.75
N ALA A 471 -24.37 7.14 -24.00
CA ALA A 471 -24.78 8.46 -24.47
C ALA A 471 -23.62 9.27 -25.07
N ASP A 472 -23.90 10.02 -26.13
CA ASP A 472 -22.88 10.87 -26.78
C ASP A 472 -22.28 11.91 -25.84
N GLU A 473 -23.07 12.43 -24.88
CA GLU A 473 -22.57 13.33 -23.85
C GLU A 473 -21.49 12.67 -22.98
N THR A 474 -21.67 11.39 -22.61
CA THR A 474 -20.67 10.60 -21.86
C THR A 474 -19.37 10.48 -22.66
N ILE A 475 -19.46 10.37 -23.99
CA ILE A 475 -18.27 10.33 -24.86
C ILE A 475 -17.60 11.70 -24.95
N LEU A 476 -18.35 12.79 -25.08
CA LEU A 476 -17.79 14.14 -25.07
C LEU A 476 -17.04 14.42 -23.76
N ARG A 477 -17.59 14.00 -22.61
CA ARG A 477 -16.92 14.09 -21.30
C ARG A 477 -15.63 13.26 -21.27
N PHE A 478 -15.66 12.03 -21.80
CA PHE A 478 -14.48 11.19 -21.91
C PHE A 478 -13.39 11.82 -22.80
N THR A 479 -13.77 12.38 -23.95
CA THR A 479 -12.86 13.07 -24.86
C THR A 479 -12.19 14.25 -24.17
N VAL A 480 -12.94 15.05 -23.40
CA VAL A 480 -12.36 16.13 -22.58
C VAL A 480 -11.34 15.58 -21.58
N LEU A 481 -11.63 14.50 -20.84
CA LEU A 481 -10.68 13.90 -19.91
C LEU A 481 -9.40 13.40 -20.61
N ARG A 482 -9.55 12.75 -21.76
CA ARG A 482 -8.43 12.21 -22.53
C ARG A 482 -7.53 13.32 -23.06
N GLU A 483 -8.12 14.34 -23.69
CA GLU A 483 -7.34 15.46 -24.22
C GLU A 483 -6.77 16.33 -23.09
N ALA A 484 -7.44 16.42 -21.93
CA ALA A 484 -6.88 17.04 -20.73
C ALA A 484 -5.61 16.32 -20.28
N ARG A 485 -5.63 14.99 -20.18
CA ARG A 485 -4.44 14.20 -19.90
C ARG A 485 -3.34 14.42 -20.94
N ASN A 486 -3.66 14.40 -22.23
CA ASN A 486 -2.67 14.62 -23.29
C ASN A 486 -2.04 16.01 -23.22
N TYR A 487 -2.84 17.03 -22.93
CA TYR A 487 -2.35 18.39 -22.78
C TYR A 487 -1.46 18.54 -21.55
N LEU A 488 -1.84 17.97 -20.41
CA LEU A 488 -1.05 18.01 -19.16
C LEU A 488 0.28 17.25 -19.31
N VAL A 489 0.29 16.12 -20.02
CA VAL A 489 1.52 15.31 -20.21
C VAL A 489 2.47 15.93 -21.22
N HIS A 490 1.96 16.40 -22.37
CA HIS A 490 2.82 16.81 -23.49
C HIS A 490 3.02 18.31 -23.59
N GLY A 491 2.13 19.13 -23.03
CA GLY A 491 2.21 20.60 -23.05
C GLY A 491 2.21 21.22 -24.46
N SER A 492 1.94 20.45 -25.52
CA SER A 492 2.11 20.90 -26.90
C SER A 492 0.94 21.77 -27.37
N LYS A 493 1.19 22.65 -28.35
CA LYS A 493 0.14 23.47 -28.99
C LYS A 493 -0.94 22.62 -29.64
N GLU A 494 -0.56 21.49 -30.22
CA GLU A 494 -1.49 20.53 -30.83
C GLU A 494 -2.41 19.88 -29.79
N ALA A 495 -1.86 19.40 -28.67
CA ALA A 495 -2.65 18.82 -27.58
C ALA A 495 -3.58 19.86 -26.95
N ARG A 496 -3.11 21.10 -26.82
CA ARG A 496 -3.94 22.24 -26.40
C ARG A 496 -5.12 22.46 -27.36
N GLY A 497 -4.88 22.52 -28.66
CA GLY A 497 -5.93 22.74 -29.66
C GLY A 497 -6.97 21.61 -29.67
N ARG A 498 -6.54 20.35 -29.51
CA ARG A 498 -7.47 19.22 -29.36
C ARG A 498 -8.34 19.34 -28.11
N LEU A 499 -7.78 19.79 -26.99
CA LEU A 499 -8.54 20.02 -25.76
C LEU A 499 -9.53 21.18 -25.90
N GLU A 500 -9.15 22.27 -26.57
CA GLU A 500 -10.06 23.39 -26.86
C GLU A 500 -11.26 22.91 -27.67
N VAL A 501 -11.04 22.15 -28.75
CA VAL A 501 -12.12 21.55 -29.56
C VAL A 501 -12.99 20.59 -28.74
N ALA A 502 -12.39 19.76 -27.88
CA ALA A 502 -13.15 18.84 -27.02
C ALA A 502 -14.03 19.58 -26.01
N LEU A 503 -13.51 20.66 -25.41
CA LEU A 503 -14.25 21.51 -24.48
C LEU A 503 -15.39 22.26 -25.17
N GLU A 504 -15.17 22.80 -26.37
CA GLU A 504 -16.21 23.44 -27.18
C GLU A 504 -17.32 22.45 -27.55
N GLY A 505 -16.96 21.23 -27.96
CA GLY A 505 -17.91 20.17 -28.28
C GLY A 505 -18.78 19.79 -27.08
N LEU A 506 -18.20 19.65 -25.89
CA LEU A 506 -18.96 19.39 -24.67
C LEU A 506 -19.80 20.60 -24.25
N ALA A 507 -19.26 21.82 -24.34
CA ALA A 507 -19.96 23.04 -23.96
C ALA A 507 -21.19 23.34 -24.84
N ALA A 508 -21.18 22.88 -26.10
CA ALA A 508 -22.33 22.98 -26.99
C ALA A 508 -23.53 22.14 -26.53
N VAL A 509 -23.30 21.06 -25.77
CA VAL A 509 -24.34 20.18 -25.23
C VAL A 509 -24.66 20.51 -23.76
N ASP A 510 -23.64 20.89 -22.98
CA ASP A 510 -23.76 21.28 -21.58
C ASP A 510 -22.93 22.55 -21.30
N SER A 511 -23.63 23.70 -21.23
CA SER A 511 -23.02 25.00 -20.97
C SER A 511 -22.25 25.11 -19.65
N THR A 512 -22.44 24.17 -18.71
CA THR A 512 -21.66 24.16 -17.46
C THR A 512 -20.17 23.95 -17.75
N PHE A 513 -19.81 23.38 -18.90
CA PHE A 513 -18.44 23.15 -19.34
C PHE A 513 -17.84 24.28 -20.20
N GLU A 514 -18.51 25.43 -20.31
CA GLU A 514 -17.97 26.59 -21.02
C GLU A 514 -16.69 27.12 -20.32
N LEU A 515 -15.59 27.24 -21.09
CA LEU A 515 -14.34 27.85 -20.64
C LEU A 515 -14.17 29.24 -21.27
N LYS A 516 -14.43 30.29 -20.49
CA LYS A 516 -14.39 31.69 -20.96
C LYS A 516 -12.99 32.32 -21.03
N GLN A 517 -11.96 31.56 -20.71
CA GLN A 517 -10.58 32.04 -20.61
C GLN A 517 -9.68 31.23 -21.54
N SER A 518 -8.57 31.84 -21.98
CA SER A 518 -7.57 31.13 -22.78
C SER A 518 -7.01 29.93 -22.01
N LEU A 519 -7.01 28.77 -22.66
CA LEU A 519 -6.60 27.52 -22.04
C LEU A 519 -5.11 27.54 -21.66
N THR A 520 -4.84 27.33 -20.37
CA THR A 520 -3.51 26.99 -19.84
C THR A 520 -3.66 25.85 -18.85
N ALA A 521 -2.60 25.07 -18.58
CA ALA A 521 -2.65 23.99 -17.59
C ALA A 521 -3.16 24.48 -16.22
N ARG A 522 -2.67 25.65 -15.79
CA ARG A 522 -3.13 26.30 -14.55
C ARG A 522 -4.62 26.66 -14.59
N ILE A 523 -5.09 27.24 -15.69
CA ILE A 523 -6.51 27.63 -15.84
C ILE A 523 -7.39 26.37 -15.90
N LEU A 524 -6.98 25.33 -16.62
CA LEU A 524 -7.71 24.06 -16.69
C LEU A 524 -7.90 23.44 -15.31
N LEU A 525 -6.81 23.27 -14.55
CA LEU A 525 -6.86 22.66 -13.21
C LEU A 525 -7.71 23.50 -12.24
N ALA A 526 -7.55 24.84 -12.26
CA ALA A 526 -8.38 25.72 -11.44
C ALA A 526 -9.86 25.67 -11.84
N TRP A 527 -10.16 25.60 -13.14
CA TRP A 527 -11.51 25.50 -13.67
C TRP A 527 -12.19 24.18 -13.27
N LEU A 528 -11.46 23.06 -13.32
CA LEU A 528 -11.94 21.75 -12.84
C LEU A 528 -12.24 21.73 -11.34
N LEU A 529 -11.40 22.40 -10.54
CA LEU A 529 -11.54 22.46 -9.07
C LEU A 529 -12.60 23.45 -8.59
N SER A 530 -13.06 24.36 -9.46
CA SER A 530 -14.06 25.36 -9.10
C SER A 530 -15.44 24.75 -8.80
N ASN A 531 -16.33 25.55 -8.17
CA ASN A 531 -17.68 25.13 -7.78
C ASN A 531 -17.73 23.80 -7.00
N GLY A 532 -16.79 23.63 -6.05
CA GLY A 532 -16.74 22.42 -5.21
C GLY A 532 -16.41 21.15 -6.00
N GLN A 533 -15.60 21.25 -7.06
CA GLN A 533 -15.18 20.11 -7.90
C GLN A 533 -16.32 19.46 -8.70
N ARG A 534 -17.48 20.11 -8.81
CA ARG A 534 -18.66 19.55 -9.51
C ARG A 534 -18.38 19.20 -10.97
N ARG A 535 -17.63 20.05 -11.69
CA ARG A 535 -17.24 19.77 -13.09
C ARG A 535 -16.35 18.54 -13.19
N LEU A 536 -15.35 18.45 -12.31
CA LEU A 536 -14.46 17.29 -12.25
C LEU A 536 -15.26 16.00 -11.99
N GLN A 537 -16.17 16.01 -11.03
CA GLN A 537 -17.00 14.84 -10.72
C GLN A 537 -17.86 14.41 -11.92
N LEU A 538 -18.50 15.36 -12.61
CA LEU A 538 -19.31 15.07 -13.80
C LEU A 538 -18.47 14.47 -14.93
N LEU A 539 -17.25 14.99 -15.15
CA LEU A 539 -16.33 14.40 -16.13
C LEU A 539 -15.92 12.98 -15.72
N LEU A 540 -15.49 12.77 -14.48
CA LEU A 540 -15.00 11.46 -14.01
C LEU A 540 -16.07 10.36 -14.07
N ASN A 541 -17.35 10.71 -13.89
CA ASN A 541 -18.45 9.76 -13.92
C ASN A 541 -18.65 9.07 -15.29
N CYS A 542 -18.09 9.61 -16.38
CA CYS A 542 -18.18 8.95 -17.67
C CYS A 542 -17.40 7.62 -17.72
N VAL A 543 -16.33 7.50 -16.92
CA VAL A 543 -15.46 6.30 -16.93
C VAL A 543 -16.17 5.08 -16.34
N PRO A 544 -16.84 5.15 -15.17
CA PRO A 544 -17.69 4.07 -14.68
C PRO A 544 -18.81 3.68 -15.65
N GLU A 545 -19.43 4.63 -16.35
CA GLU A 545 -20.47 4.33 -17.35
C GLU A 545 -19.94 3.51 -18.52
N LEU A 546 -18.77 3.90 -19.06
CA LEU A 546 -18.08 3.14 -20.10
C LEU A 546 -17.72 1.72 -19.64
N TRP A 547 -17.23 1.58 -18.40
CA TRP A 547 -16.92 0.26 -17.86
C TRP A 547 -18.16 -0.60 -17.63
N ARG A 548 -19.31 -0.03 -17.25
CA ARG A 548 -20.57 -0.78 -17.15
C ARG A 548 -20.98 -1.36 -18.50
N ALA A 549 -20.91 -0.58 -19.57
CA ALA A 549 -21.20 -1.08 -20.93
C ALA A 549 -20.24 -2.23 -21.32
N MET A 550 -18.95 -2.11 -20.98
CA MET A 550 -17.97 -3.17 -21.20
C MET A 550 -18.24 -4.43 -20.36
N VAL A 551 -18.73 -4.29 -19.12
CA VAL A 551 -19.16 -5.42 -18.27
C VAL A 551 -20.32 -6.16 -18.89
N VAL A 552 -21.36 -5.44 -19.34
CA VAL A 552 -22.51 -6.07 -20.01
C VAL A 552 -22.03 -6.79 -21.27
N GLY A 553 -21.16 -6.15 -22.06
CA GLY A 553 -20.51 -6.77 -23.22
C GLY A 553 -19.78 -8.09 -22.88
N GLU A 554 -19.03 -8.15 -21.79
CA GLU A 554 -18.39 -9.41 -21.34
C GLU A 554 -19.41 -10.48 -20.95
N THR A 555 -20.50 -10.09 -20.28
CA THR A 555 -21.54 -11.05 -19.89
C THR A 555 -22.28 -11.64 -21.09
N LEU A 556 -22.52 -10.85 -22.14
CA LEU A 556 -23.14 -11.32 -23.39
C LEU A 556 -22.24 -12.33 -24.13
N LEU A 557 -20.92 -12.20 -24.00
CA LEU A 557 -19.95 -13.15 -24.56
C LEU A 557 -19.92 -14.46 -23.78
N ALA A 558 -20.04 -14.40 -22.44
CA ALA A 558 -20.06 -15.58 -21.58
C ALA A 558 -21.39 -16.37 -21.64
N ALA A 559 -22.49 -15.71 -22.00
CA ALA A 559 -23.83 -16.31 -22.05
C ALA A 559 -24.17 -17.04 -23.37
N ALA A 560 -23.27 -17.02 -24.36
CA ALA A 560 -23.50 -17.74 -25.62
C ALA A 560 -23.07 -19.21 -25.50
N PRO A 561 -23.91 -20.18 -25.93
CA PRO A 561 -23.62 -21.61 -25.86
C PRO A 561 -22.48 -22.07 -26.78
#